data_AF-A0A521WNY3-F1
#
_entry.id   AF-A0A521WNY3-F1
#
_cell.length_a   1.000
_cell.length_b   1.000
_cell.length_c   1.000
_cell.angle_alpha   90.00
_cell.angle_beta   90.00
_cell.angle_gamma   90.00
#
_symmetry.space_group_name_H-M   'P 1'
#
loop_
_entity.id
_entity.type
_entity.pdbx_description
1 polymer ?
#
loop_
_entity_poly.entity_id
_entity_poly.type
_entity_poly.pdbx_seq_one_letter_code
_entity_poly.pdbx_strand_id
1 'polypeptide(L)' 'GAERLETPYMILIGKKEAMEESAIVRDMSTRSQETVPLSELAQYVKKLGA' A
#
# COMPACT_ATOMS: atom_id res chain seq x y z
N GLY A 1 18.16 17.92 -10.83
CA GLY A 1 16.69 17.99 -10.65
C GLY A 1 16.29 16.66 -10.10
N ALA A 2 15.61 16.64 -8.96
CA ALA A 2 15.20 15.40 -8.32
C ALA A 2 14.25 14.66 -9.26
N GLU A 3 14.76 13.62 -9.90
CA GLU A 3 13.99 12.51 -10.41
C GLU A 3 12.93 12.14 -9.36
N ARG A 4 11.69 12.56 -9.60
CA ARG A 4 10.55 12.04 -8.84
C ARG A 4 10.54 10.55 -9.16
N LEU A 5 11.09 9.73 -8.27
CA LEU A 5 10.75 8.32 -8.21
C LEU A 5 9.23 8.28 -8.06
N GLU A 6 8.53 8.08 -9.17
CA GLU A 6 7.09 7.90 -9.18
C GLU A 6 6.84 6.53 -8.56
N THR A 7 6.77 6.47 -7.23
CA THR A 7 6.48 5.23 -6.52
C THR A 7 5.07 4.78 -6.93
N PRO A 8 4.91 3.65 -7.64
CA PRO A 8 3.62 3.24 -8.19
C PRO A 8 2.62 2.85 -7.11
N TYR A 9 3.11 2.42 -5.94
CA TYR A 9 2.30 2.00 -4.80
C TYR A 9 2.76 2.66 -3.50
N MET A 10 1.82 3.03 -2.64
CA MET A 10 2.09 3.51 -1.29
C MET A 10 1.38 2.62 -0.28
N ILE A 11 2.07 2.28 0.81
CA ILE A 11 1.47 1.59 1.96
C ILE A 11 1.31 2.63 3.07
N LEU A 12 0.08 2.80 3.57
CA LEU A 12 -0.27 3.76 4.61
C LEU A 12 -0.70 2.99 5.86
N ILE A 13 -0.04 3.26 6.98
CA ILE A 13 -0.40 2.71 8.29
C ILE A 13 -0.38 3.87 9.29
N GLY A 14 -1.56 4.38 9.63
CA GLY A 14 -1.76 5.35 10.68
C GLY A 14 -2.20 4.67 11.98
N LYS A 15 -2.61 5.50 12.95
CA LYS A 15 -3.11 5.02 14.24
C LYS A 15 -4.31 4.08 14.10
N LYS A 16 -5.22 4.38 13.15
CA LYS A 16 -6.41 3.56 12.89
C LYS A 16 -6.02 2.19 12.32
N GLU A 17 -5.22 2.18 11.27
CA GLU A 17 -4.79 0.95 10.58
C GLU A 17 -3.98 0.04 11.54
N ALA A 18 -3.15 0.64 12.40
CA ALA A 18 -2.44 -0.10 13.44
C ALA A 18 -3.36 -0.72 14.50
N MET A 19 -4.47 -0.05 14.86
CA MET A 19 -5.48 -0.61 15.78
C MET A 19 -6.34 -1.70 15.14
N GLU A 20 -6.55 -1.61 13.83
CA GLU A 20 -7.37 -2.55 13.03
C GLU A 20 -6.56 -3.67 12.38
N GLU A 21 -5.25 -3.77 12.69
CA GLU A 21 -4.32 -4.73 12.09
C GLU A 21 -4.41 -4.76 10.56
N SER A 22 -4.51 -3.58 9.94
CA SER A 22 -4.62 -3.42 8.50
C SER A 22 -3.60 -2.40 7.97
N ALA A 23 -3.53 -2.29 6.65
CA ALA A 23 -2.81 -1.25 5.93
C ALA A 23 -3.64 -0.80 4.74
N ILE A 24 -3.53 0.47 4.36
CA ILE A 24 -4.12 0.95 3.11
C ILE A 24 -3.04 0.91 2.03
N VAL A 25 -3.28 0.15 0.96
CA VAL A 25 -2.44 0.16 -0.23
C VAL A 25 -3.07 1.10 -1.26
N ARG A 26 -2.30 2.10 -1.68
CA ARG A 26 -2.71 3.08 -2.68
C ARG A 26 -1.92 2.87 -3.95
N ASP A 27 -2.63 2.65 -5.05
CA ASP A 27 -2.08 2.64 -6.40
C ASP A 27 -2.10 4.06 -6.95
N MET A 28 -0.93 4.60 -7.28
CA MET A 28 -0.79 5.97 -7.79
C MET A 28 -1.16 6.10 -9.26
N SER A 29 -1.15 4.99 -10.02
CA SER A 29 -1.53 4.94 -11.43
C SER A 29 -3.04 4.97 -11.61
N THR A 30 -3.77 4.17 -10.84
CA THR A 30 -5.24 4.08 -10.90
C THR A 30 -5.93 5.00 -9.90
N ARG A 31 -5.19 5.55 -8.93
CA ARG A 31 -5.70 6.29 -7.76
C ARG A 31 -6.61 5.45 -6.85
N SER A 32 -6.56 4.13 -6.98
CA SER A 32 -7.31 3.19 -6.14
C SER A 32 -6.70 3.08 -4.74
N GLN A 33 -7.54 2.74 -3.76
CA GLN A 33 -7.15 2.48 -2.38
C GLN A 33 -7.81 1.20 -1.91
N GLU A 34 -7.03 0.31 -1.30
CA GLU A 34 -7.49 -0.97 -0.79
C GLU A 34 -7.01 -1.17 0.64
N THR A 35 -7.91 -1.57 1.53
CA THR A 35 -7.56 -1.94 2.90
C THR A 35 -7.19 -3.42 2.92
N VAL A 36 -5.94 -3.71 3.28
CA VAL A 36 -5.38 -5.05 3.29
C VAL A 36 -5.05 -5.43 4.75
N PRO A 37 -5.52 -6.58 5.26
CA PRO A 37 -5.09 -7.08 6.56
C PRO A 37 -3.57 -7.25 6.61
N LEU A 38 -2.92 -6.91 7.73
CA LEU A 38 -1.46 -7.03 7.87
C LEU A 38 -0.97 -8.47 7.69
N SER A 39 -1.79 -9.45 8.07
CA SER A 39 -1.53 -10.89 7.85
C SER A 39 -1.43 -11.25 6.36
N GLU A 40 -2.12 -10.52 5.48
CA GLU A 40 -2.16 -10.76 4.04
C GLU A 40 -1.27 -9.80 3.25
N LEU A 41 -0.78 -8.73 3.87
CA LEU A 41 -0.02 -7.66 3.22
C LEU A 41 1.20 -8.19 2.44
N ALA A 42 1.94 -9.13 3.01
CA ALA A 42 3.10 -9.72 2.32
C ALA A 42 2.70 -10.48 1.04
N GLN A 43 1.57 -11.19 1.06
CA GLN A 43 1.04 -11.86 -0.12
C GLN A 43 0.49 -10.87 -1.13
N TYR A 44 -0.19 -9.81 -0.67
CA TYR A 44 -0.69 -8.73 -1.50
C TYR A 44 0.45 -8.04 -2.27
N VAL A 45 1.52 -7.63 -1.57
CA VAL A 45 2.68 -6.98 -2.19
C VAL A 45 3.36 -7.88 -3.23
N LYS A 46 3.44 -9.19 -2.98
CA LYS A 46 3.96 -10.15 -3.97
C LYS A 46 3.17 -10.16 -5.28
N LYS A 47 1.85 -9.91 -5.25
CA LYS A 47 1.00 -9.82 -6.44
C LYS A 47 1.20 -8.53 -7.23
N LEU A 48 1.74 -7.47 -6.63
CA LEU A 48 1.96 -6.18 -7.29
C LEU A 48 3.24 -6.14 -8.14
N GLY A 49 4.23 -6.97 -7.81
CA GLY A 49 5.52 -7.04 -8.51
C GLY A 49 5.74 -8.31 -9.31
N ALA A 50 4.73 -9.19 -9.39
CA ALA A 50 4.69 -10.36 -10.27
C ALA A 50 4.01 -9.98 -11.59
#